data_AF-A0A9N9HU16-F1
#
_entry.id   AF-A0A9N9HU16-F1
#
_cell.length_a   1.000
_cell.length_b   1.000
_cell.length_c   1.000
_cell.angle_alpha   90.00
_cell.angle_beta   90.00
_cell.angle_gamma   90.00
#
_symmetry.space_group_name_H-M   'P 1'
#
loop_
_entity.id
_entity.type
_entity.pdbx_description
1 polymer ?
#
loop_
_entity_poly.entity_id
_entity_poly.type
_entity_poly.pdbx_seq_one_letter_code
_entity_poly.pdbx_strand_id
1 'polypeptide(L)'
;MAPNLGINENRRNFRQLNQSPTYSGGHLHTSSSSLKIPLSQHNSLQITMITVGSKNGNKCLVSLSNEQLSSDRPLYHSKINLMFCTGATGTAETAGWIKHATLINNCYPVGPEEKGPRSNELSYLIFYANSKPAKLTKCGVYLDKRVSTDVRKRRKQDTDISLQIIKALLEECNSNLNLFSKNVLKIISASLSTNDIDVIARAASVFITFCSYHDGSTLGVDVEFTQIYEDLISSFAQYAMCKDHNTTIEQRYRSIGLHALRATATSNALYTTNARTQLQHIIPAILYNLTDGLETLQEADLNPVNDEPIPQSRRFSLSVTTISLEENTILAYHCLKELFEKSDPSN
;
A
#
# COMPACT_ATOMS: atom_id res chain seq x y z
N MET A 1 -24.95 -24.22 -38.67
CA MET A 1 -23.92 -23.58 -39.54
C MET A 1 -23.69 -22.16 -39.03
N ALA A 2 -22.66 -21.96 -38.20
CA ALA A 2 -22.21 -20.63 -37.77
C ALA A 2 -21.10 -20.16 -38.74
N PRO A 3 -21.11 -18.91 -39.23
CA PRO A 3 -20.12 -18.46 -40.17
C PRO A 3 -18.79 -18.16 -39.45
N ASN A 4 -17.74 -18.79 -39.96
CA ASN A 4 -16.36 -18.63 -39.56
C ASN A 4 -15.82 -17.34 -40.24
N LEU A 5 -15.91 -16.20 -39.56
CA LEU A 5 -15.39 -14.91 -40.03
C LEU A 5 -14.49 -14.29 -38.95
N GLY A 6 -13.23 -13.99 -39.32
CA GLY A 6 -12.51 -12.86 -38.71
C GLY A 6 -11.19 -13.10 -37.98
N ILE A 7 -10.72 -14.34 -37.79
CA ILE A 7 -9.43 -14.53 -37.06
C ILE A 7 -8.21 -14.10 -37.92
N ASN A 8 -8.28 -14.25 -39.25
CA ASN A 8 -7.17 -13.89 -40.15
C ASN A 8 -7.07 -12.40 -40.47
N GLU A 9 -8.17 -11.64 -40.46
CA GLU A 9 -8.14 -10.18 -40.68
C GLU A 9 -7.57 -9.45 -39.46
N ASN A 10 -7.91 -9.89 -38.25
CA ASN A 10 -7.38 -9.31 -37.01
C ASN A 10 -5.85 -9.47 -36.89
N ARG A 11 -5.27 -10.58 -37.39
CA ARG A 11 -3.80 -10.76 -37.44
C ARG A 11 -3.11 -9.86 -38.46
N ARG A 12 -3.74 -9.55 -39.59
CA ARG A 12 -3.19 -8.58 -40.58
C ARG A 12 -3.21 -7.16 -40.03
N ASN A 13 -4.30 -6.78 -39.35
CA ASN A 13 -4.44 -5.43 -38.76
C ASN A 13 -3.47 -5.22 -37.58
N PHE A 14 -3.21 -6.24 -36.76
CA PHE A 14 -2.17 -6.17 -35.72
C PHE A 14 -0.74 -6.07 -36.28
N ARG A 15 -0.45 -6.65 -37.46
CA ARG A 15 0.85 -6.49 -38.13
C ARG A 15 1.07 -5.08 -38.69
N GLN A 16 0.01 -4.36 -39.08
CA GLN A 16 0.13 -2.96 -39.52
C GLN A 16 0.44 -1.99 -38.37
N LEU A 17 0.00 -2.29 -37.14
CA LEU A 17 0.30 -1.49 -35.94
C LEU A 17 1.75 -1.64 -35.42
N ASN A 18 2.50 -2.64 -35.89
CA ASN A 18 3.83 -3.00 -35.40
C ASN A 18 4.99 -2.61 -36.34
N GLN A 19 4.75 -1.75 -37.35
CA GLN A 19 5.83 -1.24 -38.19
C GLN A 19 6.59 -0.13 -37.45
N SER A 20 7.80 -0.44 -37.02
CA SER A 20 8.74 0.53 -36.44
C SER A 20 9.10 1.61 -37.48
N PRO A 21 9.03 2.91 -37.17
CA PRO A 21 9.48 3.94 -38.10
C PRO A 21 11.01 3.88 -38.25
N THR A 22 11.48 3.91 -39.49
CA THR A 22 12.90 4.07 -39.83
C THR A 22 13.34 5.50 -39.53
N TYR A 23 14.47 5.64 -38.82
CA TYR A 23 14.99 6.92 -38.35
C TYR A 23 15.64 7.72 -39.48
N SER A 24 15.11 8.91 -39.77
CA SER A 24 15.87 9.99 -40.40
C SER A 24 15.35 11.34 -39.90
N GLY A 25 16.23 12.14 -39.28
CA GLY A 25 16.04 13.59 -39.06
C GLY A 25 15.13 14.06 -37.91
N GLY A 26 15.75 14.44 -36.78
CA GLY A 26 15.59 15.75 -36.12
C GLY A 26 14.25 16.34 -35.63
N HIS A 27 13.05 15.78 -35.89
CA HIS A 27 11.78 16.39 -35.48
C HIS A 27 10.89 15.47 -34.62
N LEU A 28 10.22 16.05 -33.60
CA LEU A 28 9.19 15.38 -32.81
C LEU A 28 8.01 15.03 -33.73
N HIS A 29 7.81 13.74 -34.01
CA HIS A 29 6.62 13.25 -34.69
C HIS A 29 5.63 12.68 -33.67
N THR A 30 4.43 13.25 -33.65
CA THR A 30 3.24 12.62 -33.05
C THR A 30 2.51 11.85 -34.14
N SER A 31 2.35 10.54 -33.97
CA SER A 31 1.50 9.73 -34.84
C SER A 31 0.33 9.16 -34.03
N SER A 32 -0.88 9.29 -34.57
CA SER A 32 -2.09 8.75 -33.98
C SER A 32 -2.74 7.75 -34.93
N SER A 33 -2.99 6.54 -34.44
CA SER A 33 -3.70 5.50 -35.17
C SER A 33 -4.91 5.07 -34.35
N SER A 34 -6.10 5.13 -34.94
CA SER A 34 -7.35 4.73 -34.28
C SER A 34 -7.95 3.50 -34.95
N LEU A 35 -8.37 2.53 -34.15
CA LEU A 35 -9.08 1.33 -34.57
C LEU A 35 -10.47 1.32 -33.91
N LYS A 36 -11.53 1.25 -34.71
CA LYS A 36 -12.90 1.04 -34.25
C LYS A 36 -13.24 -0.45 -34.33
N ILE A 37 -13.61 -1.05 -33.20
CA ILE A 37 -14.04 -2.45 -33.12
C ILE A 37 -15.54 -2.47 -32.80
N PRO A 38 -16.41 -2.90 -33.72
CA PRO A 38 -17.84 -3.03 -33.44
C PRO A 38 -18.08 -4.21 -32.49
N LEU A 39 -18.78 -3.96 -31.37
CA LEU A 39 -19.15 -5.00 -30.39
C LEU A 39 -20.61 -5.47 -30.57
N SER A 40 -21.50 -4.62 -31.07
CA SER A 40 -22.89 -4.94 -31.46
C SER A 40 -23.46 -3.86 -32.40
N GLN A 41 -24.70 -4.00 -32.89
CA GLN A 41 -25.34 -3.01 -33.78
C GLN A 41 -25.41 -1.57 -33.20
N HIS A 42 -25.30 -1.42 -31.88
CA HIS A 42 -25.40 -0.12 -31.18
C HIS A 42 -24.20 0.19 -30.27
N ASN A 43 -23.11 -0.57 -30.32
CA ASN A 43 -21.97 -0.38 -29.43
C ASN A 43 -20.63 -0.59 -30.16
N SER A 44 -19.72 0.37 -30.06
CA SER A 44 -18.38 0.28 -30.65
C SER A 44 -17.30 0.73 -29.67
N LEU A 45 -16.21 -0.04 -29.62
CA LEU A 45 -15.00 0.31 -28.89
C LEU A 45 -14.05 1.08 -29.82
N GLN A 46 -13.67 2.30 -29.42
CA GLN A 46 -12.55 3.01 -30.03
C GLN A 46 -11.27 2.76 -29.23
N ILE A 47 -10.26 2.25 -29.93
CA ILE A 47 -8.89 2.17 -29.43
C ILE A 47 -8.06 3.20 -30.20
N THR A 48 -7.57 4.22 -29.51
CA THR A 48 -6.67 5.20 -30.11
C THR A 48 -5.28 5.04 -29.50
N MET A 49 -4.32 4.72 -30.35
CA MET A 49 -2.90 4.67 -30.01
C MET A 49 -2.27 5.99 -30.39
N ILE A 50 -1.74 6.71 -29.40
CA ILE A 50 -0.98 7.94 -29.62
C ILE A 50 0.47 7.63 -29.30
N THR A 51 1.32 7.64 -30.33
CA THR A 51 2.77 7.48 -30.17
C THR A 51 3.39 8.87 -30.19
N VAL A 52 4.00 9.26 -29.07
CA VAL A 52 4.76 10.51 -28.99
C VAL A 52 6.25 10.15 -29.02
N GLY A 53 6.91 10.48 -30.13
CA GLY A 53 8.35 10.40 -30.25
C GLY A 53 9.01 11.54 -29.47
N SER A 54 9.77 11.21 -28.43
CA SER A 54 10.62 12.15 -27.69
C SER A 54 12.06 11.65 -27.70
N LYS A 55 13.03 12.57 -27.61
CA LYS A 55 14.47 12.26 -27.57
C LYS A 55 14.87 11.27 -26.45
N ASN A 56 13.99 11.06 -25.46
CA ASN A 56 14.21 10.21 -24.28
C ASN A 56 13.37 8.91 -24.28
N GLY A 57 12.92 8.45 -25.45
CA GLY A 57 12.15 7.21 -25.60
C GLY A 57 10.70 7.43 -26.05
N ASN A 58 10.14 6.42 -26.70
CA ASN A 58 8.77 6.46 -27.22
C ASN A 58 7.78 6.23 -26.07
N LYS A 59 6.87 7.19 -25.85
CA LYS A 59 5.72 6.99 -24.96
C LYS A 59 4.51 6.65 -25.81
N CYS A 60 3.92 5.48 -25.59
CA CYS A 60 2.64 5.10 -26.18
C CYS A 60 1.54 5.32 -25.15
N LEU A 61 0.62 6.22 -25.48
CA LEU A 61 -0.64 6.41 -24.76
C LEU A 61 -1.72 5.63 -25.49
N VAL A 62 -2.38 4.73 -24.77
CA VAL A 62 -3.54 3.99 -25.29
C VAL A 62 -4.77 4.51 -24.57
N SER A 63 -5.63 5.20 -25.31
CA SER A 63 -6.93 5.63 -24.80
C SER A 63 -8.01 4.68 -25.32
N LEU A 64 -8.76 4.09 -24.38
CA LEU A 64 -9.94 3.28 -24.67
C LEU A 64 -11.18 4.14 -24.37
N SER A 65 -12.04 4.32 -25.37
CA SER A 65 -13.33 5.00 -25.23
C SER A 65 -14.44 4.10 -25.75
N ASN A 66 -15.47 3.90 -24.94
CA ASN A 66 -16.67 3.15 -25.31
C ASN A 66 -17.79 4.14 -25.64
N GLU A 67 -18.34 4.06 -26.84
CA GLU A 67 -19.35 4.99 -27.34
C GLU A 67 -20.67 4.24 -27.49
N GLN A 68 -21.63 4.48 -26.58
CA GLN A 68 -22.99 3.94 -26.64
C GLN A 68 -23.94 5.00 -27.19
N LEU A 69 -24.65 4.67 -28.27
CA LEU A 69 -25.68 5.52 -28.86
C LEU A 69 -27.06 5.05 -28.36
N SER A 70 -27.59 5.67 -27.31
CA SER A 70 -29.00 5.51 -26.91
C SER A 70 -29.60 6.87 -26.54
N SER A 71 -30.77 7.17 -27.11
CA SER A 71 -31.56 8.34 -26.74
C SER A 71 -32.05 8.23 -25.30
N ASP A 72 -32.02 9.35 -24.59
CA ASP A 72 -32.59 9.59 -23.26
C ASP A 72 -31.90 8.95 -22.04
N ARG A 73 -30.73 9.50 -21.65
CA ARG A 73 -30.29 9.87 -20.27
C ARG A 73 -28.78 10.20 -20.21
N PRO A 74 -28.26 10.91 -19.17
CA PRO A 74 -26.93 11.53 -19.22
C PRO A 74 -25.79 10.51 -19.31
N LEU A 75 -24.85 10.81 -20.23
CA LEU A 75 -23.70 10.00 -20.64
C LEU A 75 -22.68 9.79 -19.50
N TYR A 76 -22.49 8.53 -19.08
CA TYR A 76 -21.31 8.12 -18.31
C TYR A 76 -20.16 7.81 -19.29
N HIS A 77 -19.25 8.76 -19.48
CA HIS A 77 -18.06 8.55 -20.31
C HIS A 77 -16.92 7.97 -19.46
N SER A 78 -16.76 6.65 -19.46
CA SER A 78 -15.59 6.01 -18.86
C SER A 78 -14.40 6.11 -19.82
N LYS A 79 -13.46 7.04 -19.55
CA LYS A 79 -12.16 7.08 -20.21
C LYS A 79 -11.14 6.36 -19.35
N ILE A 80 -10.54 5.29 -19.89
CA ILE A 80 -9.41 4.61 -19.25
C ILE A 80 -8.16 4.93 -20.06
N ASN A 81 -7.22 5.66 -19.45
CA ASN A 81 -5.91 5.93 -20.03
C ASN A 81 -4.92 4.92 -19.46
N LEU A 82 -4.39 4.02 -20.29
CA LEU A 82 -3.26 3.17 -19.94
C LEU A 82 -1.99 3.72 -20.57
N MET A 83 -1.02 4.08 -19.72
CA MET A 83 0.31 4.50 -20.15
C MET A 83 1.24 3.28 -20.17
N PHE A 84 1.67 2.87 -21.36
CA PHE A 84 2.68 1.80 -21.50
C PHE A 84 4.02 2.42 -21.87
N CYS A 85 4.96 2.41 -20.94
CA CYS A 85 6.36 2.74 -21.22
C CYS A 85 7.03 1.50 -21.80
N THR A 86 7.22 1.47 -23.13
CA THR A 86 8.07 0.48 -23.80
C THR A 86 9.36 1.18 -24.24
N GLY A 87 10.49 0.73 -23.72
CA GLY A 87 11.81 1.20 -24.16
C GLY A 87 12.76 1.51 -23.02
N ALA A 88 13.58 0.51 -22.68
CA ALA A 88 14.84 0.72 -22.00
C ALA A 88 15.78 1.51 -22.92
N THR A 89 16.17 2.72 -22.51
CA THR A 89 17.44 3.31 -22.91
C THR A 89 18.07 3.94 -21.68
N GLY A 90 19.25 3.45 -21.32
CA GLY A 90 20.02 3.99 -20.22
C GLY A 90 20.51 5.39 -20.55
N THR A 91 20.07 6.36 -19.77
CA THR A 91 20.71 7.68 -19.65
C THR A 91 21.24 7.80 -18.23
N ALA A 92 22.34 8.54 -18.07
CA ALA A 92 23.30 8.55 -16.95
C ALA A 92 22.76 8.72 -15.50
N GLU A 93 21.45 8.81 -15.27
CA GLU A 93 20.84 8.74 -13.94
C GLU A 93 20.90 7.33 -13.34
N THR A 94 20.94 6.27 -14.16
CA THR A 94 20.94 4.87 -13.69
C THR A 94 22.19 4.49 -12.89
N ALA A 95 23.34 5.12 -13.13
CA ALA A 95 24.57 4.87 -12.38
C ALA A 95 24.46 5.24 -10.89
N GLY A 96 23.63 6.25 -10.58
CA GLY A 96 23.40 6.71 -9.21
C GLY A 96 22.56 5.73 -8.38
N TRP A 97 21.70 4.94 -9.01
CA TRP A 97 20.77 4.02 -8.34
C TRP A 97 21.35 2.62 -8.09
N ILE A 98 22.31 2.20 -8.92
CA ILE A 98 22.87 0.84 -8.88
C ILE A 98 23.45 0.51 -7.50
N LYS A 99 24.21 1.44 -6.88
CA LYS A 99 24.81 1.19 -5.56
C LYS A 99 23.75 0.95 -4.48
N HIS A 100 22.71 1.80 -4.42
CA HIS A 100 21.62 1.65 -3.44
C HIS A 100 20.86 0.34 -3.66
N ALA A 101 20.57 0.03 -4.93
CA ALA A 101 19.89 -1.20 -5.32
C ALA A 101 20.69 -2.44 -4.91
N THR A 102 22.01 -2.46 -5.15
CA THR A 102 22.88 -3.57 -4.75
C THR A 102 22.88 -3.77 -3.24
N LEU A 103 23.07 -2.71 -2.44
CA LEU A 103 23.08 -2.82 -0.98
C LEU A 103 21.77 -3.35 -0.42
N ILE A 104 20.65 -2.86 -0.95
CA ILE A 104 19.32 -3.33 -0.54
C ILE A 104 19.11 -4.78 -0.97
N ASN A 105 19.51 -5.16 -2.18
CA ASN A 105 19.37 -6.53 -2.67
C ASN A 105 20.22 -7.53 -1.89
N ASN A 106 21.39 -7.12 -1.39
CA ASN A 106 22.25 -7.97 -0.56
C ASN A 106 21.57 -8.35 0.78
N CYS A 107 20.63 -7.53 1.26
CA CYS A 107 19.90 -7.82 2.49
C CYS A 107 18.93 -8.99 2.37
N TYR A 108 18.57 -9.43 1.16
CA TYR A 108 17.65 -10.54 0.95
C TYR A 108 18.37 -11.89 1.13
N PRO A 109 17.69 -12.91 1.66
CA PRO A 109 18.25 -14.23 1.84
C PRO A 109 18.55 -14.88 0.49
N VAL A 110 19.62 -15.68 0.46
CA VAL A 110 20.04 -16.43 -0.74
C VAL A 110 19.39 -17.82 -0.74
N GLY A 111 19.14 -18.39 0.44
CA GLY A 111 18.57 -19.71 0.63
C GLY A 111 17.13 -19.68 1.16
N PRO A 112 16.36 -20.77 0.98
CA PRO A 112 14.97 -20.85 1.42
C PRO A 112 14.81 -20.98 2.95
N GLU A 113 15.88 -21.27 3.69
CA GLU A 113 15.82 -21.50 5.14
C GLU A 113 15.89 -20.20 5.96
N GLU A 114 16.42 -19.13 5.39
CA GLU A 114 16.54 -17.83 6.04
C GLU A 114 15.22 -17.04 5.93
N LYS A 115 14.58 -16.79 7.07
CA LYS A 115 13.26 -16.14 7.16
C LYS A 115 13.30 -14.61 7.32
N GLY A 116 14.48 -14.00 7.35
CA GLY A 116 14.65 -12.56 7.63
C GLY A 116 15.75 -11.92 6.80
N PRO A 117 15.90 -10.59 6.89
CA PRO A 117 17.00 -9.90 6.24
C PRO A 117 18.34 -10.36 6.81
N ARG A 118 19.37 -10.42 5.96
CA ARG A 118 20.73 -10.75 6.36
C ARG A 118 21.28 -9.68 7.30
N SER A 119 21.45 -10.01 8.59
CA SER A 119 21.75 -9.04 9.64
C SER A 119 23.02 -8.21 9.37
N ASN A 120 24.07 -8.81 8.82
CA ASN A 120 25.32 -8.12 8.51
C ASN A 120 25.12 -7.06 7.39
N GLU A 121 24.38 -7.41 6.35
CA GLU A 121 24.08 -6.52 5.21
C GLU A 121 23.11 -5.41 5.63
N LEU A 122 22.12 -5.75 6.47
CA LEU A 122 21.17 -4.78 7.01
C LEU A 122 21.87 -3.72 7.87
N SER A 123 22.74 -4.12 8.80
CA SER A 123 23.52 -3.19 9.60
C SER A 123 24.39 -2.28 8.73
N TYR A 124 24.99 -2.81 7.67
CA TYR A 124 25.77 -2.01 6.72
C TYR A 124 24.88 -1.03 5.93
N LEU A 125 23.70 -1.46 5.48
CA LEU A 125 22.72 -0.60 4.80
C LEU A 125 22.27 0.55 5.71
N ILE A 126 21.99 0.27 6.99
CA ILE A 126 21.61 1.28 7.99
C ILE A 126 22.73 2.29 8.17
N PHE A 127 23.96 1.84 8.43
CA PHE A 127 25.13 2.73 8.52
C PHE A 127 25.29 3.57 7.24
N TYR A 128 25.15 2.94 6.08
CA TYR A 128 25.25 3.61 4.79
C TYR A 128 24.18 4.70 4.62
N ALA A 129 22.92 4.41 4.96
CA ALA A 129 21.81 5.35 4.84
C ALA A 129 21.91 6.49 5.87
N ASN A 130 22.27 6.17 7.12
CA ASN A 130 22.38 7.16 8.20
C ASN A 130 23.57 8.11 8.00
N SER A 131 24.65 7.64 7.36
CA SER A 131 25.85 8.47 7.12
C SER A 131 25.60 9.71 6.25
N LYS A 132 24.63 9.67 5.32
CA LYS A 132 24.29 10.82 4.46
C LYS A 132 22.79 10.83 4.14
N PRO A 133 22.05 11.90 4.49
CA PRO A 133 20.59 11.95 4.29
C PRO A 133 20.15 11.76 2.82
N ALA A 134 20.93 12.25 1.85
CA ALA A 134 20.64 12.05 0.42
C ALA A 134 20.66 10.58 -0.04
N LYS A 135 21.38 9.70 0.67
CA LYS A 135 21.37 8.25 0.38
C LYS A 135 20.07 7.61 0.85
N LEU A 136 19.56 8.03 2.00
CA LEU A 136 18.31 7.55 2.58
C LEU A 136 17.12 7.81 1.65
N THR A 137 17.03 9.01 1.06
CA THR A 137 16.01 9.33 0.05
C THR A 137 16.04 8.35 -1.13
N LYS A 138 17.23 8.02 -1.64
CA LYS A 138 17.38 7.06 -2.74
C LYS A 138 17.03 5.63 -2.33
N CYS A 139 17.39 5.23 -1.11
CA CYS A 139 16.97 3.94 -0.55
C CYS A 139 15.44 3.84 -0.46
N GLY A 140 14.77 4.88 0.05
CA GLY A 140 13.30 4.94 0.14
C GLY A 140 12.61 4.79 -1.22
N VAL A 141 13.07 5.53 -2.23
CA VAL A 141 12.50 5.44 -3.60
C VAL A 141 12.72 4.06 -4.23
N TYR A 142 13.86 3.42 -3.98
CA TYR A 142 14.12 2.07 -4.48
C TYR A 142 13.22 1.02 -3.80
N LEU A 143 13.10 1.09 -2.47
CA LEU A 143 12.24 0.18 -1.69
C LEU A 143 10.77 0.29 -2.10
N ASP A 144 10.28 1.50 -2.34
CA ASP A 144 8.92 1.75 -2.84
C ASP A 144 8.64 1.03 -4.17
N LYS A 145 9.51 1.24 -5.15
CA LYS A 145 9.41 0.57 -6.46
C LYS A 145 9.52 -0.95 -6.35
N ARG A 146 10.39 -1.43 -5.47
CA ARG A 146 10.60 -2.86 -5.25
C ARG A 146 9.36 -3.50 -4.61
N VAL A 147 8.88 -2.98 -3.49
CA VAL A 147 7.70 -3.53 -2.80
C VAL A 147 6.47 -3.49 -3.70
N SER A 148 6.24 -2.40 -4.42
CA SER A 148 5.17 -2.32 -5.41
C SER A 148 5.25 -3.45 -6.46
N THR A 149 6.47 -3.80 -6.89
CA THR A 149 6.71 -4.90 -7.82
C THR A 149 6.50 -6.26 -7.15
N ASP A 150 6.92 -6.43 -5.90
CA ASP A 150 6.86 -7.67 -5.15
C ASP A 150 5.42 -8.04 -4.81
N VAL A 151 4.63 -7.05 -4.37
CA VAL A 151 3.17 -7.16 -4.17
C VAL A 151 2.49 -7.57 -5.48
N ARG A 152 2.78 -6.88 -6.59
CA ARG A 152 2.18 -7.20 -7.90
C ARG A 152 2.54 -8.60 -8.40
N LYS A 153 3.76 -9.07 -8.08
CA LYS A 153 4.23 -10.43 -8.40
C LYS A 153 3.87 -11.48 -7.34
N ARG A 154 3.13 -11.10 -6.29
CA ARG A 154 2.74 -11.97 -5.17
C ARG A 154 3.93 -12.62 -4.45
N ARG A 155 5.06 -11.92 -4.36
CA ARG A 155 6.27 -12.38 -3.65
C ARG A 155 6.16 -12.05 -2.16
N LYS A 156 5.40 -12.86 -1.42
CA LYS A 156 5.10 -12.64 0.02
C LYS A 156 6.38 -12.50 0.85
N GLN A 157 7.34 -13.42 0.70
CA GLN A 157 8.59 -13.41 1.46
C GLN A 157 9.43 -12.16 1.17
N ASP A 158 9.58 -11.77 -0.10
CA ASP A 158 10.31 -10.55 -0.46
C ASP A 158 9.64 -9.29 0.10
N THR A 159 8.30 -9.25 0.09
CA THR A 159 7.52 -8.14 0.66
C THR A 159 7.73 -8.04 2.17
N ASP A 160 7.66 -9.18 2.86
CA ASP A 160 7.96 -9.30 4.29
C ASP A 160 9.35 -8.79 4.66
N ILE A 161 10.40 -9.26 3.97
CA ILE A 161 11.77 -8.82 4.19
C ILE A 161 11.91 -7.30 3.96
N SER A 162 11.26 -6.78 2.91
CA SER A 162 11.27 -5.34 2.63
C SER A 162 10.66 -4.53 3.78
N LEU A 163 9.55 -4.98 4.36
CA LEU A 163 8.92 -4.35 5.51
C LEU A 163 9.84 -4.37 6.74
N GLN A 164 10.57 -5.47 6.97
CA GLN A 164 11.57 -5.55 8.05
C GLN A 164 12.74 -4.58 7.84
N ILE A 165 13.26 -4.47 6.62
CA ILE A 165 14.31 -3.50 6.26
C ILE A 165 13.84 -2.06 6.53
N ILE A 166 12.61 -1.73 6.12
CA ILE A 166 12.04 -0.39 6.30
C ILE A 166 11.84 -0.07 7.78
N LYS A 167 11.35 -1.03 8.58
CA LYS A 167 11.21 -0.87 10.02
C LYS A 167 12.55 -0.52 10.68
N ALA A 168 13.60 -1.26 10.35
CA ALA A 168 14.94 -1.01 10.89
C ALA A 168 15.49 0.36 10.44
N LEU A 169 15.22 0.78 9.20
CA LEU A 169 15.57 2.12 8.73
C LEU A 169 14.81 3.22 9.47
N LEU A 170 13.53 3.01 9.81
CA LEU A 170 12.75 3.97 10.61
C LEU A 170 13.32 4.10 12.03
N GLU A 171 13.67 3.00 12.67
CA GLU A 171 14.22 2.99 14.02
C GLU A 171 15.57 3.70 14.10
N GLU A 172 16.47 3.43 13.15
CA GLU A 172 17.86 3.93 13.19
C GLU A 172 18.09 5.25 12.45
N CYS A 173 17.24 5.60 11.47
CA CYS A 173 17.34 6.84 10.70
C CYS A 173 16.21 7.83 11.01
N ASN A 174 15.62 7.75 12.21
CA ASN A 174 14.46 8.56 12.64
C ASN A 174 14.71 10.08 12.51
N SER A 175 15.94 10.57 12.71
CA SER A 175 16.27 12.00 12.62
C SER A 175 16.11 12.57 11.20
N ASN A 176 16.10 11.72 10.18
CA ASN A 176 15.95 12.09 8.77
C ASN A 176 14.67 11.46 8.16
N LEU A 177 13.69 11.09 8.99
CA LEU A 177 12.49 10.37 8.58
C LEU A 177 11.67 11.09 7.49
N ASN A 178 11.60 12.42 7.55
CA ASN A 178 10.88 13.23 6.56
C ASN A 178 11.40 13.08 5.12
N LEU A 179 12.63 12.61 4.93
CA LEU A 179 13.22 12.42 3.60
C LEU A 179 12.69 11.20 2.85
N PHE A 180 12.04 10.26 3.54
CA PHE A 180 11.52 9.03 2.95
C PHE A 180 10.14 8.62 3.51
N SER A 181 9.55 9.42 4.39
CA SER A 181 8.23 9.19 5.00
C SER A 181 7.15 8.88 3.97
N LYS A 182 7.09 9.65 2.87
CA LYS A 182 6.13 9.41 1.78
C LYS A 182 6.30 8.05 1.12
N ASN A 183 7.54 7.61 0.90
CA ASN A 183 7.81 6.28 0.36
C ASN A 183 7.39 5.19 1.36
N VAL A 184 7.62 5.40 2.66
CA VAL A 184 7.19 4.46 3.71
C VAL A 184 5.66 4.28 3.68
N LEU A 185 4.89 5.35 3.65
CA LEU A 185 3.42 5.26 3.61
C LEU A 185 2.92 4.56 2.34
N LYS A 186 3.54 4.84 1.18
CA LYS A 186 3.23 4.13 -0.08
C LYS A 186 3.49 2.63 0.02
N ILE A 187 4.62 2.25 0.64
CA ILE A 187 4.97 0.85 0.85
C ILE A 187 3.97 0.15 1.77
N ILE A 188 3.58 0.79 2.87
CA ILE A 188 2.57 0.26 3.79
C ILE A 188 1.26 0.06 3.02
N SER A 189 0.79 1.09 2.31
CA SER A 189 -0.45 1.04 1.51
C SER A 189 -0.42 -0.09 0.47
N ALA A 190 0.67 -0.23 -0.29
CA ALA A 190 0.85 -1.34 -1.23
C ALA A 190 0.82 -2.70 -0.52
N SER A 191 1.41 -2.81 0.66
CA SER A 191 1.44 -4.07 1.42
C SER A 191 0.06 -4.45 1.96
N LEU A 192 -0.76 -3.47 2.35
CA LEU A 192 -2.14 -3.72 2.78
C LEU A 192 -3.00 -4.30 1.64
N SER A 193 -2.74 -3.93 0.39
CA SER A 193 -3.49 -4.43 -0.78
C SER A 193 -3.30 -5.93 -1.07
N THR A 194 -2.40 -6.62 -0.35
CA THR A 194 -2.16 -8.06 -0.52
C THR A 194 -3.29 -8.94 0.04
N ASN A 195 -4.10 -8.42 0.97
CA ASN A 195 -5.10 -9.19 1.74
C ASN A 195 -4.50 -10.42 2.47
N ASP A 196 -3.18 -10.44 2.67
CA ASP A 196 -2.49 -11.47 3.45
C ASP A 196 -2.28 -10.96 4.87
N ILE A 197 -2.92 -11.61 5.84
CA ILE A 197 -2.94 -11.16 7.24
C ILE A 197 -1.53 -11.04 7.86
N ASP A 198 -0.56 -11.87 7.44
CA ASP A 198 0.79 -11.79 7.98
C ASP A 198 1.56 -10.60 7.36
N VAL A 199 1.34 -10.31 6.09
CA VAL A 199 1.89 -9.10 5.45
C VAL A 199 1.25 -7.85 6.05
N ILE A 200 -0.06 -7.85 6.26
CA ILE A 200 -0.81 -6.76 6.89
C ILE A 200 -0.31 -6.52 8.32
N ALA A 201 -0.14 -7.57 9.12
CA ALA A 201 0.40 -7.48 10.49
C ALA A 201 1.80 -6.82 10.51
N ARG A 202 2.65 -7.17 9.55
CA ARG A 202 3.98 -6.54 9.43
C ARG A 202 3.91 -5.10 8.95
N ALA A 203 3.06 -4.81 7.97
CA ALA A 203 2.85 -3.44 7.51
C ALA A 203 2.32 -2.54 8.63
N ALA A 204 1.41 -3.07 9.47
CA ALA A 204 0.96 -2.40 10.69
C ALA A 204 2.10 -2.19 11.68
N SER A 205 3.00 -3.17 11.87
CA SER A 205 4.18 -2.97 12.71
C SER A 205 5.07 -1.83 12.19
N VAL A 206 5.28 -1.73 10.88
CA VAL A 206 6.03 -0.60 10.28
C VAL A 206 5.29 0.72 10.51
N PHE A 207 3.96 0.73 10.35
CA PHE A 207 3.13 1.91 10.57
C PHE A 207 3.16 2.40 12.03
N ILE A 208 3.13 1.48 12.99
CA ILE A 208 3.26 1.80 14.43
C ILE A 208 4.62 2.44 14.69
N THR A 209 5.71 1.84 14.21
CA THR A 209 7.05 2.42 14.31
C THR A 209 7.12 3.80 13.66
N PHE A 210 6.49 3.98 12.49
CA PHE A 210 6.40 5.27 11.82
C PHE A 210 5.71 6.33 12.70
N CYS A 211 4.56 5.99 13.29
CA CYS A 211 3.80 6.92 14.15
C CYS A 211 4.57 7.32 15.42
N SER A 212 5.45 6.46 15.94
CA SER A 212 6.28 6.76 17.10
C SER A 212 7.35 7.83 16.85
N TYR A 213 7.81 7.97 15.60
CA TYR A 213 8.91 8.89 15.25
C TYR A 213 8.47 10.08 14.39
N HIS A 214 7.34 9.99 13.70
CA HIS A 214 6.84 11.10 12.88
C HIS A 214 6.10 12.13 13.74
N ASP A 215 6.47 13.39 13.58
CA ASP A 215 5.91 14.53 14.31
C ASP A 215 4.72 15.19 13.59
N GLY A 216 4.35 14.67 12.41
CA GLY A 216 3.30 15.22 11.58
C GLY A 216 3.67 16.51 10.83
N SER A 217 4.91 17.00 10.92
CA SER A 217 5.36 18.27 10.30
C SER A 217 5.09 18.38 8.80
N THR A 218 5.02 17.24 8.10
CA THR A 218 4.75 17.17 6.66
C THR A 218 3.28 17.00 6.30
N LEU A 219 2.42 16.69 7.27
CA LEU A 219 0.98 16.53 7.04
C LEU A 219 0.32 17.91 6.88
N GLY A 220 -0.68 18.00 6.00
CA GLY A 220 -1.32 19.26 5.61
C GLY A 220 -0.52 20.12 4.62
N VAL A 221 0.80 19.90 4.49
CA VAL A 221 1.66 20.58 3.50
C VAL A 221 1.68 19.82 2.18
N ASP A 222 1.97 18.52 2.21
CA ASP A 222 1.89 17.64 1.03
C ASP A 222 0.52 16.94 1.02
N VAL A 223 -0.32 17.32 0.06
CA VAL A 223 -1.69 16.80 -0.10
C VAL A 223 -1.69 15.29 -0.38
N GLU A 224 -0.79 14.81 -1.22
CA GLU A 224 -0.71 13.38 -1.55
C GLU A 224 -0.23 12.58 -0.34
N PHE A 225 0.75 13.10 0.40
CA PHE A 225 1.22 12.48 1.64
C PHE A 225 0.10 12.39 2.68
N THR A 226 -0.65 13.48 2.87
CA THR A 226 -1.77 13.56 3.82
C THR A 226 -2.88 12.57 3.44
N GLN A 227 -3.25 12.51 2.15
CA GLN A 227 -4.26 11.57 1.68
C GLN A 227 -3.86 10.11 1.93
N ILE A 228 -2.61 9.73 1.61
CA ILE A 228 -2.15 8.35 1.86
C ILE A 228 -2.19 8.03 3.36
N TYR A 229 -1.81 8.98 4.22
CA TYR A 229 -1.87 8.78 5.67
C TYR A 229 -3.30 8.57 6.17
N GLU A 230 -4.25 9.40 5.73
CA GLU A 230 -5.67 9.28 6.10
C GLU A 230 -6.31 7.98 5.55
N ASP A 231 -5.96 7.59 4.32
CA ASP A 231 -6.42 6.32 3.72
C ASP A 231 -5.90 5.10 4.51
N LEU A 232 -4.68 5.17 5.04
CA LEU A 232 -4.12 4.13 5.91
C LEU A 232 -4.89 4.04 7.23
N ILE A 233 -5.19 5.17 7.88
CA ILE A 233 -6.00 5.20 9.10
C ILE A 233 -7.39 4.61 8.84
N SER A 234 -8.03 4.98 7.74
CA SER A 234 -9.31 4.42 7.33
C SER A 234 -9.23 2.90 7.09
N SER A 235 -8.16 2.43 6.46
CA SER A 235 -7.93 0.99 6.24
C SER A 235 -7.74 0.23 7.56
N PHE A 236 -6.95 0.77 8.50
CA PHE A 236 -6.78 0.16 9.83
C PHE A 236 -8.06 0.18 10.66
N ALA A 237 -8.89 1.22 10.53
CA ALA A 237 -10.21 1.25 11.15
C ALA A 237 -11.16 0.18 10.58
N GLN A 238 -11.12 -0.07 9.27
CA GLN A 238 -11.86 -1.18 8.66
C GLN A 238 -11.38 -2.54 9.17
N TYR A 239 -10.08 -2.75 9.36
CA TYR A 239 -9.56 -3.98 9.97
C TYR A 239 -9.99 -4.12 11.43
N ALA A 240 -9.96 -3.03 12.21
CA ALA A 240 -10.46 -2.98 13.58
C ALA A 240 -11.95 -3.32 13.70
N MET A 241 -12.73 -3.13 12.63
CA MET A 241 -14.17 -3.43 12.58
C MET A 241 -14.49 -4.63 11.68
N CYS A 242 -13.50 -5.48 11.39
CA CYS A 242 -13.68 -6.63 10.53
C CYS A 242 -14.73 -7.60 11.11
N LYS A 243 -15.59 -8.13 10.24
CA LYS A 243 -16.49 -9.25 10.51
C LYS A 243 -16.18 -10.38 9.54
N ASP A 244 -15.83 -11.55 10.04
CA ASP A 244 -15.53 -12.75 9.25
C ASP A 244 -16.21 -13.97 9.87
N HIS A 245 -16.45 -15.02 9.07
CA HIS A 245 -17.01 -16.27 9.59
C HIS A 245 -16.00 -17.00 10.49
N ASN A 246 -14.70 -16.79 10.23
CA ASN A 246 -13.63 -17.32 11.06
C ASN A 246 -13.28 -16.32 12.17
N THR A 247 -13.76 -16.61 13.38
CA THR A 247 -13.50 -15.80 14.57
C THR A 247 -12.02 -15.59 14.85
N THR A 248 -11.16 -16.58 14.60
CA THR A 248 -9.70 -16.44 14.80
C THR A 248 -9.11 -15.39 13.86
N ILE A 249 -9.50 -15.42 12.58
CA ILE A 249 -9.02 -14.46 11.56
C ILE A 249 -9.59 -13.07 11.86
N GLU A 250 -10.87 -13.00 12.21
CA GLU A 250 -11.56 -11.79 12.61
C GLU A 250 -10.83 -11.09 13.77
N GLN A 251 -10.63 -11.78 14.90
CA GLN A 251 -9.98 -11.20 16.07
C GLN A 251 -8.54 -10.77 15.76
N ARG A 252 -7.85 -11.48 14.88
CA ARG A 252 -6.51 -11.11 14.46
C ARG A 252 -6.49 -9.83 13.61
N TYR A 253 -7.42 -9.66 12.66
CA TYR A 253 -7.56 -8.39 11.94
C TYR A 253 -7.90 -7.24 12.87
N ARG A 254 -8.82 -7.46 13.81
CA ARG A 254 -9.25 -6.44 14.77
C ARG A 254 -8.09 -5.95 15.63
N SER A 255 -7.29 -6.88 16.14
CA SER A 255 -6.09 -6.57 16.91
C SER A 255 -5.08 -5.73 16.12
N ILE A 256 -4.80 -6.12 14.87
CA ILE A 256 -3.88 -5.39 14.00
C ILE A 256 -4.37 -3.95 13.79
N GLY A 257 -5.66 -3.79 13.48
CA GLY A 257 -6.29 -2.48 13.31
C GLY A 257 -6.19 -1.64 14.59
N LEU A 258 -6.59 -2.18 15.73
CA LEU A 258 -6.55 -1.48 17.02
C LEU A 258 -5.14 -1.02 17.41
N HIS A 259 -4.11 -1.85 17.20
CA HIS A 259 -2.73 -1.44 17.48
C HIS A 259 -2.26 -0.28 16.60
N ALA A 260 -2.61 -0.31 15.31
CA ALA A 260 -2.27 0.78 14.39
C ALA A 260 -3.02 2.08 14.73
N LEU A 261 -4.32 1.99 15.08
CA LEU A 261 -5.11 3.14 15.51
C LEU A 261 -4.61 3.72 16.83
N ARG A 262 -4.23 2.87 17.80
CA ARG A 262 -3.63 3.33 19.06
C ARG A 262 -2.33 4.10 18.82
N ALA A 263 -1.48 3.62 17.91
CA ALA A 263 -0.26 4.35 17.55
C ALA A 263 -0.56 5.71 16.90
N THR A 264 -1.63 5.81 16.11
CA THR A 264 -2.10 7.08 15.55
C THR A 264 -2.62 8.02 16.65
N ALA A 265 -3.47 7.52 17.54
CA ALA A 265 -4.08 8.27 18.63
C ALA A 265 -3.05 8.82 19.63
N THR A 266 -1.96 8.08 19.85
CA THR A 266 -0.89 8.45 20.78
C THR A 266 0.24 9.24 20.11
N SER A 267 0.27 9.37 18.78
CA SER A 267 1.30 10.13 18.07
C SER A 267 1.09 11.64 18.20
N ASN A 268 2.19 12.40 18.14
CA ASN A 268 2.15 13.86 18.07
C ASN A 268 1.53 14.36 16.74
N ALA A 269 1.55 13.52 15.70
CA ALA A 269 0.99 13.85 14.39
C ALA A 269 -0.52 14.11 14.39
N LEU A 270 -1.27 13.55 15.35
CA LEU A 270 -2.71 13.75 15.48
C LEU A 270 -3.05 15.24 15.70
N TYR A 271 -2.24 15.95 16.48
CA TYR A 271 -2.52 17.35 16.89
C TYR A 271 -2.14 18.39 15.85
N THR A 272 -1.23 18.05 14.94
CA THR A 272 -0.76 19.00 13.91
C THR A 272 -1.66 18.99 12.68
N THR A 273 -2.55 17.99 12.57
CA THR A 273 -3.40 17.76 11.39
C THR A 273 -4.87 17.97 11.67
N ASN A 274 -5.70 17.67 10.66
CA ASN A 274 -7.15 17.55 10.78
C ASN A 274 -7.53 16.37 11.71
N ALA A 275 -7.27 16.53 13.00
CA ALA A 275 -7.55 15.57 14.07
C ALA A 275 -9.00 15.07 13.98
N ARG A 276 -9.93 15.96 13.62
CA ARG A 276 -11.34 15.62 13.42
C ARG A 276 -11.53 14.49 12.42
N THR A 277 -10.87 14.54 11.27
CA THR A 277 -11.02 13.52 10.20
C THR A 277 -10.43 12.18 10.64
N GLN A 278 -9.28 12.20 11.32
CA GLN A 278 -8.66 10.99 11.83
C GLN A 278 -9.51 10.37 12.97
N LEU A 279 -10.00 11.18 13.90
CA LEU A 279 -10.85 10.75 15.02
C LEU A 279 -12.19 10.19 14.56
N GLN A 280 -12.75 10.66 13.44
CA GLN A 280 -13.96 10.11 12.82
C GLN A 280 -13.80 8.65 12.38
N HIS A 281 -12.57 8.17 12.18
CA HIS A 281 -12.29 6.76 11.91
C HIS A 281 -11.86 6.00 13.16
N ILE A 282 -11.02 6.62 14.00
CA ILE A 282 -10.45 5.98 15.20
C ILE A 282 -11.55 5.67 16.24
N ILE A 283 -12.39 6.65 16.58
CA ILE A 283 -13.37 6.52 17.67
C ILE A 283 -14.40 5.41 17.38
N PRO A 284 -15.06 5.36 16.21
CA PRO A 284 -16.01 4.29 15.92
C PRO A 284 -15.39 2.89 15.98
N ALA A 285 -14.15 2.74 15.51
CA ALA A 285 -13.45 1.46 15.54
C ALA A 285 -13.13 1.00 16.97
N ILE A 286 -12.74 1.92 17.86
CA ILE A 286 -12.54 1.62 19.27
C ILE A 286 -13.87 1.21 19.93
N LEU A 287 -14.92 2.01 19.73
CA LEU A 287 -16.22 1.75 20.33
C LEU A 287 -16.81 0.42 19.87
N TYR A 288 -16.65 0.08 18.59
CA TYR A 288 -17.10 -1.19 18.03
C TYR A 288 -16.50 -2.39 18.79
N ASN A 289 -15.20 -2.36 19.10
CA ASN A 289 -14.55 -3.45 19.84
C ASN A 289 -14.95 -3.49 21.32
N LEU A 290 -15.29 -2.34 21.90
CA LEU A 290 -15.80 -2.28 23.27
C LEU A 290 -17.23 -2.84 23.37
N THR A 291 -18.10 -2.50 22.42
CA THR A 291 -19.48 -2.98 22.41
C THR A 291 -19.57 -4.46 22.10
N ASP A 292 -18.78 -4.95 21.14
CA ASP A 292 -18.77 -6.37 20.76
C ASP A 292 -18.25 -7.26 21.91
N GLY A 293 -17.27 -6.78 22.68
CA GLY A 293 -16.81 -7.44 23.91
C GLY A 293 -17.88 -7.46 25.00
N LEU A 294 -18.70 -6.41 25.13
CA LEU A 294 -19.79 -6.37 26.11
C LEU A 294 -20.96 -7.28 25.72
N GLU A 295 -21.36 -7.29 24.44
CA GLU A 295 -22.45 -8.13 23.93
C GLU A 295 -22.12 -9.62 24.11
N THR A 296 -20.89 -10.04 23.81
CA THR A 296 -20.45 -11.43 23.96
C THR A 296 -20.31 -11.89 25.40
N LEU A 297 -19.86 -11.02 26.32
CA LEU A 297 -19.86 -11.34 27.75
C LEU A 297 -21.28 -11.50 28.29
N GLN A 298 -22.22 -10.68 27.80
CA GLN A 298 -23.63 -10.77 28.18
C GLN A 298 -24.31 -12.04 27.64
N GLU A 299 -23.90 -12.53 26.46
CA GLU A 299 -24.35 -13.82 25.91
C GLU A 299 -23.71 -15.04 26.60
N ALA A 300 -22.46 -14.93 27.05
CA ALA A 300 -21.76 -15.97 27.81
C ALA A 300 -22.35 -16.19 29.20
N ASP A 301 -22.76 -15.12 29.90
CA ASP A 301 -23.48 -15.20 31.18
C ASP A 301 -24.84 -15.91 31.05
N LEU A 302 -25.45 -15.88 29.86
CA LEU A 302 -26.71 -16.56 29.57
C LEU A 302 -26.51 -18.04 29.18
N ASN A 303 -25.28 -18.48 28.87
CA ASN A 303 -24.92 -19.85 28.51
C ASN A 303 -23.55 -20.24 29.07
N PRO A 304 -23.46 -20.66 30.36
CA PRO A 304 -22.19 -21.02 30.96
C PRO A 304 -21.68 -22.35 30.39
N VAL A 305 -20.66 -22.27 29.52
CA VAL A 305 -19.85 -23.43 29.12
C VAL A 305 -18.53 -23.36 29.89
N ASN A 306 -18.18 -24.49 30.51
CA ASN A 306 -17.16 -24.65 31.55
C ASN A 306 -15.82 -23.93 31.30
N ASP A 307 -15.33 -23.32 32.38
CA ASP A 307 -14.12 -22.51 32.49
C ASP A 307 -12.83 -23.22 32.05
N GLU A 308 -12.11 -22.63 31.09
CA GLU A 308 -10.67 -22.85 30.90
C GLU A 308 -9.90 -21.59 31.37
N PRO A 309 -8.74 -21.76 32.01
CA PRO A 309 -8.07 -20.68 32.74
C PRO A 309 -7.39 -19.65 31.83
N ILE A 310 -7.57 -18.37 32.19
CA ILE A 310 -7.06 -17.19 31.51
C ILE A 310 -5.51 -17.16 31.53
N PRO A 311 -4.81 -17.17 30.37
CA PRO A 311 -3.35 -17.07 30.35
C PRO A 311 -2.87 -15.62 30.58
N GLN A 312 -1.99 -15.45 31.56
CA GLN A 312 -1.36 -14.17 31.92
C GLN A 312 -0.47 -13.60 30.81
N SER A 313 -0.71 -12.30 30.53
CA SER A 313 0.16 -11.28 29.92
C SER A 313 1.43 -11.79 29.22
N ARG A 314 1.31 -12.09 27.92
CA ARG A 314 2.46 -12.23 27.03
C ARG A 314 2.77 -10.88 26.39
N ARG A 315 4.05 -10.53 26.29
CA ARG A 315 4.52 -9.39 25.46
C ARG A 315 3.89 -9.52 24.07
N PHE A 316 3.05 -8.56 23.72
CA PHE A 316 2.23 -8.61 22.50
C PHE A 316 3.13 -8.63 21.26
N SER A 317 2.99 -9.66 20.44
CA SER A 317 3.60 -9.73 19.12
C SER A 317 2.48 -9.75 18.09
N LEU A 318 2.54 -8.87 17.08
CA LEU A 318 1.62 -8.89 15.94
C LEU A 318 1.71 -10.19 15.12
N SER A 319 2.68 -11.06 15.44
CA SER A 319 2.81 -12.41 14.88
C SER A 319 1.98 -13.48 15.59
N VAL A 320 1.25 -13.14 16.67
CA VAL A 320 0.40 -14.10 17.38
C VAL A 320 -0.77 -14.52 16.49
N THR A 321 -0.99 -15.83 16.37
CA THR A 321 -1.99 -16.43 15.47
C THR A 321 -3.38 -16.57 16.09
N THR A 322 -3.48 -16.46 17.41
CA THR A 322 -4.73 -16.60 18.17
C THR A 322 -4.85 -15.43 19.14
N ILE A 323 -5.82 -14.56 18.92
CA ILE A 323 -6.09 -13.39 19.76
C ILE A 323 -7.52 -13.52 20.24
N SER A 324 -7.75 -13.40 21.55
CA SER A 324 -9.10 -13.50 22.11
C SER A 324 -9.86 -12.18 21.95
N LEU A 325 -11.18 -12.26 22.03
CA LEU A 325 -12.03 -11.07 22.04
C LEU A 325 -11.76 -10.19 23.29
N GLU A 326 -11.48 -10.81 24.43
CA GLU A 326 -11.11 -10.11 25.66
C GLU A 326 -9.83 -9.28 25.47
N GLU A 327 -8.80 -9.84 24.81
CA GLU A 327 -7.55 -9.12 24.52
C GLU A 327 -7.81 -7.87 23.65
N ASN A 328 -8.66 -7.99 22.63
CA ASN A 328 -9.05 -6.87 21.78
C ASN A 328 -9.88 -5.82 22.53
N THR A 329 -10.76 -6.26 23.43
CA THR A 329 -11.58 -5.37 24.27
C THR A 329 -10.71 -4.56 25.23
N ILE A 330 -9.76 -5.22 25.89
CA ILE A 330 -8.76 -4.58 26.77
C ILE A 330 -7.93 -3.56 25.98
N LEU A 331 -7.46 -3.94 24.79
CA LEU A 331 -6.69 -3.04 23.92
C LEU A 331 -7.49 -1.81 23.50
N ALA A 332 -8.77 -2.00 23.13
CA ALA A 332 -9.67 -0.90 22.79
C ALA A 332 -9.91 0.04 23.98
N TYR A 333 -10.09 -0.51 25.18
CA TYR A 333 -10.23 0.28 26.40
C TYR A 333 -8.98 1.13 26.68
N HIS A 334 -7.78 0.54 26.59
CA HIS A 334 -6.53 1.27 26.76
C HIS A 334 -6.37 2.38 25.72
N CYS A 335 -6.72 2.10 24.46
CA CYS A 335 -6.68 3.09 23.39
C CYS A 335 -7.59 4.29 23.69
N LEU A 336 -8.83 4.02 24.14
CA LEU A 336 -9.78 5.06 24.52
C LEU A 336 -9.26 5.89 25.70
N LYS A 337 -8.75 5.22 26.73
CA LYS A 337 -8.21 5.85 27.93
C LYS A 337 -7.07 6.82 27.60
N GLU A 338 -6.09 6.38 26.81
CA GLU A 338 -4.94 7.20 26.41
C GLU A 338 -5.36 8.43 25.59
N LEU A 339 -6.39 8.27 24.74
CA LEU A 339 -6.94 9.37 23.94
C LEU A 339 -7.57 10.45 24.83
N PHE A 340 -8.27 10.06 25.90
CA PHE A 340 -8.82 11.00 26.88
C PHE A 340 -7.74 11.63 27.76
N GLU A 341 -6.78 10.85 28.27
CA GLU A 341 -5.70 11.38 29.12
C GLU A 341 -4.85 12.43 28.42
N LYS A 342 -4.60 12.27 27.10
CA LYS A 342 -3.91 13.30 26.32
C LYS A 342 -4.78 14.50 25.94
N SER A 343 -6.10 14.42 26.08
CA SER A 343 -7.00 15.53 25.78
C SER A 343 -7.17 16.50 26.94
N ASP A 344 -6.79 16.09 28.16
CA ASP A 344 -6.85 16.94 29.34
C ASP A 344 -5.71 17.99 29.33
N PRO A 345 -6.01 19.29 29.22
CA PRO A 345 -5.01 20.35 29.09
C PRO A 345 -4.26 20.67 30.41
N SER A 346 -4.46 19.86 31.45
CA SER A 346 -3.85 20.02 32.78
C SER A 346 -2.58 19.20 32.99
N ASN A 347 -2.01 18.61 31.94
CA ASN A 347 -0.77 17.82 31.98
C ASN A 347 0.32 18.37 31.05
#